data_AF-A0AAF3FG37-F1
#
_entry.id   AF-A0AAF3FG37-F1
#
_cell.length_a   1.000
_cell.length_b   1.000
_cell.length_c   1.000
_cell.angle_alpha   90.00
_cell.angle_beta   90.00
_cell.angle_gamma   90.00
#
_symmetry.space_group_name_H-M   'P 1'
#
loop_
_entity.id
_entity.type
_entity.pdbx_description
1 polymer ?
#
loop_
_entity_poly.entity_id
_entity_poly.type
_entity_poly.pdbx_seq_one_letter_code
_entity_poly.pdbx_strand_id
1 'polypeptide(L)'
;MRQKEQNGVIFDPAIVYSMNTVLTWGIQLFDAIDHMYQNHKMVHRDIKPDNIFVTNEYQLKIGDFGLVKVVGDGTVTGTFIGTQRYMSPPEMKEDRVQRDVYEQIKEADVSNSHRNDIYSLGLVMWEIIERRTIFTNYEMPGGFDRDQLLFDIALKRVTEIESPECQSEIQKTILRCTNFQRIHRPPASEVLDSLKQTQKANEFISSLPFMPTEDENQKKLMKPIGFDDTTEGKSRE
;
A
#
# COMPACT_ATOMS: atom_id res chain seq x y z
N MET A 1 14.00 -22.37 -4.34
CA MET A 1 13.76 -22.35 -2.88
C MET A 1 14.08 -20.99 -2.22
N ARG A 2 15.10 -20.23 -2.66
CA ARG A 2 15.48 -18.93 -2.02
C ARG A 2 14.49 -17.75 -2.17
N GLN A 3 13.61 -17.74 -3.16
CA GLN A 3 12.69 -16.59 -3.38
C GLN A 3 11.53 -16.53 -2.38
N LYS A 4 11.08 -17.66 -1.81
CA LYS A 4 9.97 -17.68 -0.84
C LYS A 4 10.36 -17.12 0.54
N GLU A 5 11.65 -17.12 0.88
CA GLU A 5 12.14 -16.60 2.18
C GLU A 5 12.06 -15.07 2.26
N GLN A 6 11.99 -14.36 1.12
CA GLN A 6 11.94 -12.90 1.08
C GLN A 6 10.51 -12.32 1.07
N ASN A 7 9.47 -13.14 0.91
CA ASN A 7 8.07 -12.64 0.81
C ASN A 7 7.58 -11.97 2.10
N GLY A 8 8.12 -12.35 3.27
CA GLY A 8 7.77 -11.74 4.56
C GLY A 8 8.53 -10.45 4.88
N VAL A 9 9.61 -10.16 4.16
CA VAL A 9 10.57 -9.08 4.49
C VAL A 9 9.92 -7.70 4.39
N ILE A 10 9.06 -7.49 3.40
CA ILE A 10 8.38 -6.19 3.25
C ILE A 10 7.28 -5.96 4.30
N PHE A 11 6.79 -7.02 4.93
CA PHE A 11 5.73 -6.93 5.95
C PHE A 11 6.27 -7.16 7.36
N ASP A 12 7.60 -7.23 7.53
CA ASP A 12 8.26 -7.39 8.82
C ASP A 12 8.41 -6.01 9.49
N PRO A 13 7.80 -5.78 10.67
CA PRO A 13 7.91 -4.51 11.38
C PRO A 13 9.34 -4.20 11.84
N ALA A 14 10.24 -5.20 11.92
CA ALA A 14 11.65 -4.99 12.24
C ALA A 14 12.44 -4.34 11.09
N ILE A 15 11.91 -4.37 9.86
CA ILE A 15 12.58 -3.85 8.67
C ILE A 15 12.05 -2.46 8.37
N VAL A 16 12.94 -1.47 8.47
CA VAL A 16 12.59 -0.07 8.22
C VAL A 16 13.03 0.34 6.82
N TYR A 17 12.09 0.84 6.03
CA TYR A 17 12.36 1.41 4.71
C TYR A 17 11.72 2.79 4.56
N SER A 18 12.35 3.62 3.72
CA SER A 18 11.96 5.01 3.50
C SER A 18 10.65 5.13 2.73
N MET A 19 9.99 6.29 2.82
CA MET A 19 8.81 6.58 2.02
C MET A 19 9.09 6.54 0.51
N ASN A 20 10.31 6.90 0.09
CA ASN A 20 10.69 6.79 -1.32
C ASN A 20 10.73 5.32 -1.79
N THR A 21 11.13 4.40 -0.90
CA THR A 21 11.09 2.96 -1.17
C THR A 21 9.66 2.47 -1.33
N VAL A 22 8.75 2.89 -0.43
CA VAL A 22 7.31 2.58 -0.52
C VAL A 22 6.73 3.05 -1.85
N LEU A 23 7.01 4.30 -2.25
CA LEU A 23 6.54 4.87 -3.51
C LEU A 23 7.09 4.11 -4.72
N THR A 24 8.38 3.77 -4.70
CA THR A 24 9.03 2.99 -5.75
C THR A 24 8.38 1.61 -5.91
N TRP A 25 8.15 0.93 -4.80
CA TRP A 25 7.48 -0.37 -4.77
C TRP A 25 6.02 -0.28 -5.23
N GLY A 26 5.26 0.73 -4.78
CA GLY A 26 3.92 0.97 -5.28
C GLY A 26 3.88 1.18 -6.79
N ILE A 27 4.79 2.01 -7.32
CA ILE A 27 4.91 2.23 -8.77
C ILE A 27 5.16 0.90 -9.49
N GLN A 28 6.06 0.04 -8.99
CA GLN A 28 6.34 -1.25 -9.63
C GLN A 28 5.12 -2.19 -9.65
N LEU A 29 4.37 -2.24 -8.55
CA LEU A 29 3.18 -3.08 -8.45
C LEU A 29 2.06 -2.62 -9.39
N PHE A 30 1.77 -1.32 -9.41
CA PHE A 30 0.74 -0.78 -10.29
C PHE A 30 1.16 -0.80 -11.77
N ASP A 31 2.46 -0.65 -12.07
CA ASP A 31 3.00 -0.74 -13.44
C ASP A 31 2.87 -2.17 -13.97
N ALA A 32 3.13 -3.18 -13.11
CA ALA A 32 2.94 -4.57 -13.47
C ALA A 32 1.47 -4.90 -13.81
N ILE A 33 0.50 -4.44 -12.99
CA ILE A 33 -0.93 -4.67 -13.27
C ILE A 33 -1.40 -3.88 -14.50
N ASP A 34 -0.95 -2.63 -14.68
CA ASP A 34 -1.29 -1.85 -15.87
C ASP A 34 -0.76 -2.54 -17.13
N HIS A 35 0.50 -3.00 -17.11
CA HIS A 35 1.10 -3.74 -18.23
C HIS A 35 0.35 -5.04 -18.53
N MET A 36 0.00 -5.84 -17.52
CA MET A 36 -0.81 -7.05 -17.69
C MET A 36 -2.14 -6.75 -18.40
N TYR A 37 -2.84 -5.70 -17.97
CA TYR A 37 -4.14 -5.36 -18.54
C TYR A 37 -4.02 -4.72 -19.93
N GLN A 38 -3.16 -3.71 -20.10
CA GLN A 38 -3.05 -2.97 -21.35
C GLN A 38 -2.50 -3.84 -22.48
N ASN A 39 -1.42 -4.57 -22.23
CA ASN A 39 -0.66 -5.25 -23.28
C ASN A 39 -1.14 -6.69 -23.52
N HIS A 40 -1.65 -7.33 -22.48
CA HIS A 40 -2.01 -8.76 -22.54
C HIS A 40 -3.48 -9.02 -22.27
N LYS A 41 -4.26 -7.99 -21.90
CA LYS A 41 -5.65 -8.13 -21.48
C LYS A 41 -5.75 -9.24 -20.41
N MET A 42 -4.84 -9.19 -19.43
CA MET A 42 -4.76 -10.14 -18.33
C MET A 42 -5.26 -9.51 -17.03
N VAL A 43 -5.94 -10.32 -16.22
CA VAL A 43 -6.31 -9.99 -14.84
C VAL A 43 -5.72 -11.06 -13.92
N HIS A 44 -5.10 -10.64 -12.82
CA HIS A 44 -4.37 -11.52 -11.92
C HIS A 44 -5.27 -12.32 -10.98
N ARG A 45 -6.26 -11.66 -10.35
CA ARG A 45 -7.31 -12.27 -9.51
C ARG A 45 -6.88 -12.88 -8.17
N ASP A 46 -5.60 -12.85 -7.83
CA ASP A 46 -5.09 -13.34 -6.54
C ASP A 46 -3.90 -12.50 -6.06
N ILE A 47 -4.09 -11.18 -6.13
CA ILE A 47 -3.13 -10.24 -5.57
C ILE A 47 -3.20 -10.30 -4.04
N LYS A 48 -2.07 -10.64 -3.44
CA LYS A 48 -1.87 -10.76 -2.00
C LYS A 48 -0.38 -10.72 -1.66
N PRO A 49 0.00 -10.40 -0.42
CA PRO A 49 1.37 -10.45 0.09
C PRO A 49 2.18 -11.68 -0.34
N ASP A 50 1.60 -12.89 -0.22
CA ASP A 50 2.28 -14.14 -0.55
C ASP A 50 2.72 -14.24 -2.04
N ASN A 51 2.06 -13.49 -2.91
CA ASN A 51 2.30 -13.45 -4.35
C ASN A 51 3.14 -12.22 -4.78
N ILE A 52 3.60 -11.42 -3.80
CA ILE A 52 4.53 -10.32 -4.02
C ILE A 52 5.93 -10.76 -3.59
N PHE A 53 6.87 -10.67 -4.52
CA PHE A 53 8.25 -11.12 -4.32
C PHE A 53 9.20 -9.94 -4.35
N VAL A 54 10.20 -9.98 -3.49
CA VAL A 54 11.33 -9.05 -3.52
C VAL A 54 12.48 -9.73 -4.26
N THR A 55 13.17 -9.02 -5.14
CA THR A 55 14.42 -9.51 -5.75
C THR A 55 15.63 -9.16 -4.89
N ASN A 56 16.79 -9.74 -5.21
CA ASN A 56 18.05 -9.40 -4.53
C ASN A 56 18.45 -7.92 -4.73
N GLU A 57 17.92 -7.28 -5.77
CA GLU A 57 18.07 -5.86 -6.09
C GLU A 57 16.95 -5.01 -5.46
N TYR A 58 16.22 -5.55 -4.48
CA TYR A 58 15.14 -4.89 -3.74
C TYR A 58 13.99 -4.38 -4.64
N GLN A 59 13.73 -5.05 -5.76
CA GLN A 59 12.60 -4.74 -6.64
C GLN A 59 11.42 -5.64 -6.30
N LEU A 60 10.19 -5.12 -6.37
CA LEU A 60 8.98 -5.92 -6.24
C LEU A 60 8.54 -6.52 -7.57
N LYS A 61 8.08 -7.76 -7.51
CA LYS A 61 7.47 -8.48 -8.64
C LYS A 61 6.20 -9.18 -8.20
N ILE A 62 5.18 -9.12 -9.05
CA ILE A 62 3.97 -9.90 -8.90
C ILE A 62 4.22 -11.29 -9.49
N GLY A 63 3.86 -12.34 -8.76
CA GLY A 63 3.97 -13.73 -9.18
C GLY A 63 2.71 -14.54 -8.90
N ASP A 64 2.77 -15.85 -9.19
CA ASP A 64 1.66 -16.79 -9.12
C ASP A 64 0.50 -16.47 -10.09
N PHE A 65 0.69 -16.86 -11.35
CA PHE A 65 -0.27 -16.67 -12.42
C PHE A 65 -1.31 -17.81 -12.50
N GLY A 66 -1.41 -18.66 -11.47
CA GLY A 66 -2.29 -19.85 -11.48
C GLY A 66 -3.79 -19.53 -11.61
N LEU A 67 -4.18 -18.30 -11.26
CA LEU A 67 -5.56 -17.81 -11.35
C LEU A 67 -5.75 -16.72 -12.41
N VAL A 68 -4.71 -16.41 -13.18
CA VAL A 68 -4.75 -15.36 -14.20
C VAL A 68 -5.72 -15.73 -15.31
N LYS A 69 -6.43 -14.72 -15.82
CA LYS A 69 -7.33 -14.86 -16.96
C LYS A 69 -6.96 -13.91 -18.09
N VAL A 70 -6.96 -14.45 -19.30
CA VAL A 70 -6.84 -13.72 -20.55
C VAL A 70 -8.22 -13.54 -21.17
N VAL A 71 -8.50 -12.36 -21.70
CA VAL A 71 -9.76 -12.10 -22.40
C VAL A 71 -9.86 -12.92 -23.68
N GLY A 72 -11.03 -13.50 -23.94
CA GLY A 72 -11.33 -14.17 -25.21
C GLY A 72 -10.73 -15.58 -25.36
N ASP A 73 -9.96 -16.06 -24.39
CA ASP A 73 -9.29 -17.37 -24.47
C ASP A 73 -10.23 -18.57 -24.19
N GLY A 74 -11.51 -18.32 -23.86
CA GLY A 74 -12.51 -19.38 -23.64
C GLY A 74 -12.24 -20.29 -22.42
N THR A 75 -11.12 -20.10 -21.74
CA THR A 75 -10.63 -20.95 -20.65
C THR A 75 -11.52 -20.82 -19.41
N VAL A 76 -12.36 -21.83 -19.17
CA VAL A 76 -13.17 -22.00 -17.95
C VAL A 76 -12.27 -22.60 -16.85
N THR A 77 -12.18 -21.94 -15.70
CA THR A 77 -11.62 -22.57 -14.49
C THR A 77 -12.63 -22.40 -13.37
N GLY A 78 -13.31 -23.49 -13.02
CA GLY A 78 -14.28 -23.54 -11.93
C GLY A 78 -13.63 -24.12 -10.68
N THR A 79 -13.17 -23.25 -9.79
CA THR A 79 -13.00 -23.52 -8.34
C THR A 79 -12.64 -22.21 -7.66
N PHE A 80 -13.33 -21.90 -6.57
CA PHE A 80 -13.11 -20.81 -5.60
C PHE A 80 -11.82 -19.99 -5.84
N ILE A 81 -11.97 -18.79 -6.38
CA ILE A 81 -10.85 -18.06 -6.99
C ILE A 81 -10.31 -16.99 -6.05
N GLY A 82 -9.14 -17.26 -5.46
CA GLY A 82 -8.30 -16.29 -4.74
C GLY A 82 -8.40 -16.37 -3.21
N THR A 83 -7.63 -15.52 -2.53
CA THR A 83 -7.61 -15.47 -1.06
C THR A 83 -8.65 -14.47 -0.53
N GLN A 84 -9.75 -14.98 0.05
CA GLN A 84 -10.98 -14.21 0.36
C GLN A 84 -10.76 -12.85 1.05
N ARG A 85 -9.75 -12.74 1.92
CA ARG A 85 -9.46 -11.50 2.66
C ARG A 85 -8.94 -10.35 1.80
N TYR A 86 -8.24 -10.62 0.69
CA TYR A 86 -7.73 -9.56 -0.19
C TYR A 86 -8.69 -9.22 -1.34
N MET A 87 -9.78 -9.97 -1.49
CA MET A 87 -10.75 -9.72 -2.55
C MET A 87 -11.57 -8.47 -2.27
N SER A 88 -11.89 -7.73 -3.34
CA SER A 88 -12.86 -6.65 -3.26
C SER A 88 -14.23 -7.14 -2.80
N PRO A 89 -14.98 -6.38 -1.99
CA PRO A 89 -16.32 -6.77 -1.54
C PRO A 89 -17.27 -7.00 -2.73
N PRO A 90 -18.30 -7.85 -2.57
CA PRO A 90 -19.31 -8.03 -3.60
C PRO A 90 -20.27 -6.83 -3.57
N GLU A 91 -20.56 -6.25 -4.72
CA GLU A 91 -21.51 -5.12 -4.83
C GLU A 91 -22.94 -5.62 -4.96
N MET A 92 -23.12 -6.79 -5.60
CA MET A 92 -24.40 -7.44 -5.81
C MET A 92 -24.38 -8.92 -5.39
N LYS A 93 -25.55 -9.54 -5.26
CA LYS A 93 -25.64 -10.98 -4.95
C LYS A 93 -25.03 -11.82 -6.07
N GLU A 94 -25.20 -11.38 -7.31
CA GLU A 94 -24.63 -12.00 -8.50
C GLU A 94 -23.10 -12.02 -8.46
N ASP A 95 -22.43 -11.03 -7.85
CA ASP A 95 -20.97 -11.04 -7.69
C ASP A 95 -20.49 -12.19 -6.80
N ARG A 96 -21.31 -12.58 -5.80
CA ARG A 96 -21.00 -13.73 -4.94
C ARG A 96 -21.07 -15.03 -5.72
N VAL A 97 -22.09 -15.17 -6.57
CA VAL A 97 -22.26 -16.34 -7.45
C VAL A 97 -21.17 -16.40 -8.52
N GLN A 98 -20.83 -15.26 -9.12
CA GLN A 98 -19.77 -15.19 -10.13
C GLN A 98 -18.40 -15.52 -9.53
N ARG A 99 -18.07 -15.11 -8.29
CA ARG A 99 -16.84 -15.55 -7.61
C ARG A 99 -16.70 -17.07 -7.54
N ASP A 100 -17.81 -17.78 -7.33
CA ASP A 100 -17.84 -19.23 -7.20
C ASP A 100 -17.87 -19.94 -8.58
N VAL A 101 -18.38 -19.26 -9.62
CA VAL A 101 -18.50 -19.78 -10.99
C VAL A 101 -18.26 -18.65 -12.01
N TYR A 102 -17.01 -18.43 -12.42
CA TYR A 102 -16.70 -17.60 -13.60
C TYR A 102 -16.47 -18.50 -14.81
N GLU A 103 -17.56 -18.82 -15.53
CA GLU A 103 -17.47 -19.22 -16.94
C GLU A 103 -17.28 -17.97 -17.80
N GLN A 104 -16.34 -18.03 -18.75
CA GLN A 104 -16.05 -17.07 -19.82
C GLN A 104 -16.21 -15.58 -19.46
N ILE A 105 -15.09 -14.90 -19.16
CA ILE A 105 -15.07 -13.45 -18.94
C ILE A 105 -15.27 -12.74 -20.29
N LYS A 106 -16.39 -12.03 -20.47
CA LYS A 106 -16.59 -11.14 -21.62
C LYS A 106 -15.71 -9.91 -21.47
N GLU A 107 -15.31 -9.26 -22.57
CA GLU A 107 -14.47 -8.03 -22.53
C GLU A 107 -14.93 -6.97 -21.51
N ALA A 108 -16.24 -6.73 -21.41
CA ALA A 108 -16.81 -5.80 -20.42
C ALA A 108 -16.55 -6.24 -18.96
N ASP A 109 -16.56 -7.54 -18.68
CA ASP A 109 -16.30 -8.11 -17.36
C ASP A 109 -14.82 -8.02 -16.97
N VAL A 110 -13.92 -7.83 -17.94
CA VAL A 110 -12.47 -7.67 -17.73
C VAL A 110 -12.14 -6.25 -17.31
N SER A 111 -12.80 -5.27 -17.93
CA SER A 111 -12.73 -3.87 -17.51
C SER A 111 -13.24 -3.70 -16.06
N ASN A 112 -14.18 -4.56 -15.64
CA ASN A 112 -14.54 -4.63 -14.23
C ASN A 112 -13.49 -5.42 -13.44
N SER A 113 -13.05 -6.59 -13.91
CA SER A 113 -12.20 -7.49 -13.15
C SER A 113 -10.82 -6.91 -12.81
N HIS A 114 -10.19 -6.12 -13.69
CA HIS A 114 -8.91 -5.48 -13.35
C HIS A 114 -9.02 -4.51 -12.17
N ARG A 115 -10.19 -3.88 -11.96
CA ARG A 115 -10.44 -3.01 -10.80
C ARG A 115 -10.52 -3.79 -9.47
N ASN A 116 -10.63 -5.12 -9.50
CA ASN A 116 -10.48 -5.94 -8.30
C ASN A 116 -9.00 -6.15 -7.94
N ASP A 117 -8.12 -6.25 -8.93
CA ASP A 117 -6.67 -6.25 -8.68
C ASP A 117 -6.23 -4.89 -8.10
N ILE A 118 -6.83 -3.78 -8.54
CA ILE A 118 -6.61 -2.44 -7.95
C ILE A 118 -6.99 -2.42 -6.47
N TYR A 119 -8.15 -2.96 -6.11
CA TYR A 119 -8.56 -3.04 -4.69
C TYR A 119 -7.55 -3.84 -3.87
N SER A 120 -7.19 -5.02 -4.37
CA SER A 120 -6.26 -5.94 -3.71
C SER A 120 -4.88 -5.29 -3.52
N LEU A 121 -4.36 -4.60 -4.54
CA LEU A 121 -3.12 -3.82 -4.44
C LEU A 121 -3.24 -2.66 -3.46
N GLY A 122 -4.40 -2.01 -3.34
CA GLY A 122 -4.65 -1.00 -2.31
C GLY A 122 -4.43 -1.54 -0.90
N LEU A 123 -4.92 -2.75 -0.62
CA LEU A 123 -4.70 -3.42 0.67
C LEU A 123 -3.22 -3.79 0.87
N VAL A 124 -2.56 -4.31 -0.17
CA VAL A 124 -1.11 -4.63 -0.12
C VAL A 124 -0.27 -3.37 0.15
N MET A 125 -0.60 -2.24 -0.49
CA MET A 125 0.07 -0.97 -0.25
C MET A 125 -0.07 -0.50 1.20
N TRP A 126 -1.25 -0.67 1.79
CA TRP A 126 -1.45 -0.40 3.20
C TRP A 126 -0.54 -1.27 4.07
N GLU A 127 -0.43 -2.58 3.78
CA GLU A 127 0.43 -3.48 4.56
C GLU A 127 1.92 -3.16 4.43
N ILE A 128 2.36 -2.66 3.27
CA ILE A 128 3.73 -2.15 3.07
C ILE A 128 3.94 -0.90 3.95
N ILE A 129 3.01 0.04 3.97
CA ILE A 129 3.18 1.26 4.79
C ILE A 129 3.23 0.92 6.28
N GLU A 130 2.30 0.08 6.72
CA GLU A 130 2.09 -0.24 8.13
C GLU A 130 2.97 -1.39 8.63
N ARG A 131 3.68 -2.08 7.71
CA ARG A 131 4.59 -3.20 7.98
C ARG A 131 3.98 -4.29 8.85
N ARG A 132 2.69 -4.54 8.61
CA ARG A 132 1.87 -5.54 9.31
C ARG A 132 0.71 -5.93 8.44
N THR A 133 0.14 -7.10 8.69
CA THR A 133 -1.06 -7.50 7.95
C THR A 133 -2.29 -6.70 8.35
N ILE A 134 -3.08 -6.31 7.35
CA ILE A 134 -4.34 -5.57 7.47
C ILE A 134 -5.44 -6.40 8.14
N PHE A 135 -5.27 -7.71 8.22
CA PHE A 135 -6.19 -8.61 8.91
C PHE A 135 -5.55 -9.26 10.14
N THR A 136 -4.93 -8.45 11.01
CA THR A 136 -4.46 -8.87 12.35
C THR A 136 -5.57 -8.77 13.39
N ASN A 137 -5.56 -9.60 14.43
CA ASN A 137 -6.34 -9.40 15.66
C ASN A 137 -7.84 -9.12 15.45
N TYR A 138 -8.50 -9.86 14.55
CA TYR A 138 -9.94 -9.80 14.38
C TYR A 138 -10.55 -11.17 14.68
N GLU A 139 -11.71 -11.17 15.32
CA GLU A 139 -12.52 -12.37 15.51
C GLU A 139 -13.61 -12.41 14.46
N MET A 140 -13.97 -13.62 14.02
CA MET A 140 -15.12 -13.86 13.15
C MET A 140 -16.33 -14.15 14.04
N PRO A 141 -17.22 -13.18 14.29
CA PRO A 141 -18.38 -13.43 15.12
C PRO A 141 -19.34 -14.35 14.34
N GLY A 142 -19.95 -15.30 15.04
CA GLY A 142 -20.94 -16.20 14.43
C GLY A 142 -22.12 -15.42 13.86
N GLY A 143 -22.57 -15.79 12.66
CA GLY A 143 -23.75 -15.21 12.00
C GLY A 143 -23.51 -13.89 11.25
N PHE A 144 -22.28 -13.35 11.22
CA PHE A 144 -21.94 -12.18 10.41
C PHE A 144 -21.59 -12.55 8.97
N ASP A 145 -21.94 -11.65 8.05
CA ASP A 145 -21.48 -11.74 6.67
C ASP A 145 -19.97 -11.48 6.62
N ARG A 146 -19.20 -12.50 6.24
CA ARG A 146 -17.73 -12.44 6.25
C ARG A 146 -17.19 -11.35 5.34
N ASP A 147 -17.77 -11.17 4.15
CA ASP A 147 -17.26 -10.20 3.19
C ASP A 147 -17.49 -8.77 3.67
N GLN A 148 -18.66 -8.49 4.24
CA GLN A 148 -18.94 -7.19 4.86
C GLN A 148 -17.97 -6.91 6.02
N LEU A 149 -17.75 -7.88 6.91
CA LEU A 149 -16.84 -7.72 8.04
C LEU A 149 -15.40 -7.42 7.58
N LEU A 150 -14.90 -8.17 6.60
CA LEU A 150 -13.57 -7.94 6.04
C LEU A 150 -13.45 -6.56 5.40
N PHE A 151 -14.49 -6.13 4.68
CA PHE A 151 -14.53 -4.78 4.11
C PHE A 151 -14.53 -3.70 5.19
N ASP A 152 -15.33 -3.84 6.25
CA ASP A 152 -15.40 -2.86 7.34
C ASP A 152 -14.06 -2.76 8.08
N ILE A 153 -13.39 -3.89 8.32
CA ILE A 153 -12.04 -3.92 8.90
C ILE A 153 -11.05 -3.19 7.98
N ALA A 154 -11.04 -3.53 6.69
CA ALA A 154 -10.16 -2.91 5.72
C ALA A 154 -10.40 -1.41 5.64
N LEU A 155 -11.65 -0.99 5.48
CA LEU A 155 -12.07 0.42 5.38
C LEU A 155 -11.58 1.22 6.59
N LYS A 156 -11.84 0.72 7.81
CA LYS A 156 -11.39 1.38 9.04
C LYS A 156 -9.87 1.58 9.05
N ARG A 157 -9.11 0.54 8.69
CA ARG A 157 -7.64 0.58 8.72
C ARG A 157 -7.06 1.50 7.66
N VAL A 158 -7.61 1.51 6.45
CA VAL A 158 -7.13 2.42 5.40
C VAL A 158 -7.50 3.89 5.66
N THR A 159 -8.57 4.16 6.42
CA THR A 159 -8.91 5.51 6.88
C THR A 159 -8.05 5.98 8.06
N GLU A 160 -7.53 5.06 8.86
CA GLU A 160 -6.79 5.33 10.09
C GLU A 160 -5.33 4.87 9.97
N ILE A 161 -4.62 5.27 8.91
CA ILE A 161 -3.18 4.98 8.75
C ILE A 161 -2.41 5.66 9.89
N GLU A 162 -1.63 4.87 10.64
CA GLU A 162 -0.95 5.30 11.86
C GLU A 162 0.38 6.00 11.54
N SER A 163 1.02 5.66 10.42
CA SER A 163 2.29 6.26 9.98
C SER A 163 2.16 7.79 9.71
N PRO A 164 2.86 8.66 10.47
CA PRO A 164 2.80 10.12 10.30
C PRO A 164 3.31 10.61 8.94
N GLU A 165 4.27 9.88 8.35
CA GLU A 165 4.82 10.15 7.01
C GLU A 165 3.77 9.96 5.90
N CYS A 166 2.67 9.26 6.23
CA CYS A 166 1.69 8.75 5.30
C CYS A 166 0.29 9.37 5.42
N GLN A 167 0.08 10.39 6.27
CA GLN A 167 -1.15 11.24 6.28
C GLN A 167 -1.27 12.13 5.01
N SER A 168 -0.74 11.64 3.89
CA SER A 168 -0.39 12.34 2.67
C SER A 168 -1.17 11.76 1.47
N GLU A 169 -0.86 12.22 0.26
CA GLU A 169 -1.49 11.78 -0.99
C GLU A 169 -1.53 10.25 -1.19
N ILE A 170 -0.60 9.49 -0.58
CA ILE A 170 -0.58 8.02 -0.67
C ILE A 170 -1.80 7.41 0.01
N GLN A 171 -2.21 7.91 1.18
CA GLN A 171 -3.42 7.45 1.86
C GLN A 171 -4.66 7.69 1.00
N LYS A 172 -4.75 8.87 0.36
CA LYS A 172 -5.84 9.18 -0.56
C LYS A 172 -5.88 8.20 -1.73
N THR A 173 -4.72 7.88 -2.30
CA THR A 173 -4.60 6.87 -3.35
C THR A 173 -5.07 5.50 -2.89
N ILE A 174 -4.66 5.05 -1.70
CA ILE A 174 -5.11 3.77 -1.12
C ILE A 174 -6.62 3.76 -0.93
N LEU A 175 -7.18 4.80 -0.31
CA LEU A 175 -8.63 4.95 -0.09
C LEU A 175 -9.42 4.87 -1.40
N ARG A 176 -8.92 5.48 -2.47
CA ARG A 176 -9.52 5.41 -3.79
C ARG A 176 -9.43 4.00 -4.38
N CYS A 177 -8.29 3.32 -4.23
CA CYS A 177 -8.12 1.94 -4.69
C CYS A 177 -9.06 0.98 -3.96
N THR A 178 -9.28 1.18 -2.66
CA THR A 178 -10.09 0.32 -1.79
C THR A 178 -11.56 0.75 -1.71
N ASN A 179 -12.05 1.54 -2.68
CA ASN A 179 -13.44 1.97 -2.71
C ASN A 179 -14.39 0.76 -2.83
N PHE A 180 -15.51 0.78 -2.08
CA PHE A 180 -16.54 -0.25 -2.15
C PHE A 180 -17.01 -0.45 -3.59
N GLN A 181 -17.40 0.65 -4.25
CA GLN A 181 -17.87 0.66 -5.62
C GLN A 181 -16.68 0.60 -6.58
N ARG A 182 -16.57 -0.51 -7.30
CA ARG A 182 -15.51 -0.79 -8.26
C ARG A 182 -15.40 0.30 -9.32
N ILE A 183 -16.52 0.86 -9.77
CA ILE A 183 -16.55 1.94 -10.76
C ILE A 183 -15.80 3.21 -10.30
N HIS A 184 -15.66 3.41 -8.99
CA HIS A 184 -14.97 4.56 -8.41
C HIS A 184 -13.50 4.31 -8.12
N ARG A 185 -13.03 3.06 -8.23
CA ARG A 185 -11.61 2.75 -8.12
C ARG A 185 -10.89 3.28 -9.37
N PRO A 186 -9.75 3.98 -9.26
CA PRO A 186 -9.00 4.45 -10.43
C PRO A 186 -8.50 3.30 -11.31
N PRO A 187 -8.26 3.54 -12.62
CA PRO A 187 -7.41 2.65 -13.41
C PRO A 187 -5.95 2.70 -12.90
N ALA A 188 -5.17 1.65 -13.17
CA ALA A 188 -3.77 1.57 -12.72
C ALA A 188 -2.91 2.75 -13.22
N SER A 189 -3.12 3.18 -14.47
CA SER A 189 -2.45 4.34 -15.05
C SER A 189 -2.61 5.62 -14.23
N GLU A 190 -3.81 5.90 -13.71
CA GLU A 190 -4.07 7.10 -12.90
C GLU A 190 -3.41 6.99 -11.51
N VAL A 191 -3.38 5.78 -10.94
CA VAL A 191 -2.66 5.51 -9.70
C VAL A 191 -1.15 5.75 -9.89
N LEU A 192 -0.60 5.27 -11.00
CA LEU A 192 0.82 5.46 -11.34
C LEU A 192 1.19 6.93 -11.45
N ASP A 193 0.37 7.74 -12.12
CA ASP A 193 0.61 9.18 -12.22
C ASP A 193 0.60 9.84 -10.85
N SER A 194 -0.36 9.48 -10.00
CA SER A 194 -0.45 9.97 -8.62
C SER A 194 0.79 9.62 -7.81
N LEU A 195 1.23 8.34 -7.82
CA LEU A 195 2.42 7.89 -7.09
C LEU A 195 3.71 8.54 -7.60
N LYS A 196 3.88 8.66 -8.92
CA LYS A 196 5.04 9.34 -9.53
C LYS A 196 5.08 10.82 -9.18
N GLN A 197 3.93 11.49 -9.13
CA GLN A 197 3.85 12.88 -8.69
C GLN A 197 4.24 13.02 -7.21
N THR A 198 3.72 12.15 -6.35
CA THR A 198 4.09 12.11 -4.94
C THR A 198 5.58 11.84 -4.74
N GLN A 199 6.17 10.91 -5.51
CA GLN A 199 7.60 10.62 -5.46
C GLN A 199 8.44 11.84 -5.81
N LYS A 200 8.14 12.52 -6.92
CA LYS A 200 8.85 13.74 -7.31
C LYS A 200 8.74 14.85 -6.26
N ALA A 201 7.56 15.02 -5.66
CA ALA A 201 7.37 15.98 -4.59
C ALA A 201 8.21 15.62 -3.35
N ASN A 202 8.27 14.34 -2.99
CA ASN A 202 9.06 13.86 -1.86
C ASN A 202 10.57 14.02 -2.10
N GLU A 203 11.04 13.73 -3.31
CA GLU A 203 12.44 13.95 -3.72
C GLU A 203 12.80 15.45 -3.70
N PHE A 204 11.90 16.30 -4.19
CA PHE A 204 12.09 17.75 -4.14
C PHE A 204 12.20 18.25 -2.70
N ILE A 205 11.27 17.86 -1.81
CA ILE A 205 11.32 18.23 -0.39
C ILE A 205 12.61 17.73 0.26
N SER A 206 13.02 16.50 -0.03
CA SER A 206 14.25 15.91 0.50
C SER A 206 15.52 16.62 -0.02
N SER A 207 15.44 17.30 -1.16
CA SER A 207 16.55 18.07 -1.74
C SER A 207 16.67 19.49 -1.20
N LEU A 208 15.65 19.99 -0.50
CA LEU A 208 15.68 21.33 0.06
C LEU A 208 16.76 21.42 1.15
N PRO A 209 17.56 22.49 1.17
CA PRO A 209 18.56 22.68 2.22
C PRO A 209 17.85 22.74 3.57
N PHE A 210 18.42 22.07 4.57
CA PHE A 210 17.96 22.19 5.95
C PHE A 210 18.00 23.67 6.35
N MET A 211 16.82 24.28 6.49
CA MET A 211 16.70 25.61 7.05
C MET A 211 16.55 25.46 8.55
N PRO A 212 17.58 25.80 9.35
CA PRO A 212 17.43 25.78 10.80
C PRO A 212 16.29 26.73 11.17
N THR A 213 15.42 26.28 12.07
CA THR A 213 14.35 27.12 12.60
C THR A 213 14.98 28.32 13.33
N GLU A 214 14.26 29.45 13.40
CA GLU A 214 14.76 30.68 14.06
C GLU A 214 15.28 30.43 15.49
N ASP A 215 14.75 29.40 16.16
CA ASP A 215 15.15 28.96 17.50
C ASP A 215 16.61 28.45 17.59
N GLU A 216 17.14 27.81 16.54
CA GLU A 216 18.53 27.35 16.53
C GLU A 216 19.52 28.52 16.28
N ASN A 217 19.08 29.55 15.56
CA ASN A 217 19.88 30.77 15.37
C ASN A 217 19.93 31.63 16.64
N GLN A 218 18.85 31.65 17.46
CA GLN A 218 18.87 32.34 18.75
C GLN A 218 19.75 31.63 19.79
N LYS A 219 19.80 30.30 19.80
CA LYS A 219 20.70 29.54 20.70
C LYS A 219 22.20 29.75 20.40
N LYS A 220 22.56 30.14 19.17
CA LYS A 220 23.95 30.48 18.82
C LYS A 220 24.36 31.91 19.18
N LEU A 221 23.42 32.81 19.50
CA LEU A 221 23.72 34.22 19.81
C LEU A 221 23.91 34.53 21.31
N MET A 222 23.54 33.62 22.23
CA MET A 222 23.85 33.77 23.65
C MET A 222 25.17 33.08 23.99
N LYS A 223 26.29 33.76 23.71
CA LYS A 223 27.50 33.55 24.52
C LYS A 223 27.23 34.14 25.91
N PRO A 224 27.58 33.46 27.03
CA PRO A 224 27.49 34.09 28.33
C PRO A 224 28.44 35.28 28.35
N ILE A 225 27.91 36.47 28.63
CA ILE A 225 28.73 37.60 29.08
C ILE A 225 29.34 37.14 30.40
N GLY A 226 30.66 36.94 30.41
CA GLY A 226 31.39 36.56 31.61
C GLY A 226 31.11 37.56 32.72
N PHE A 227 30.52 37.09 33.82
CA PHE A 227 30.52 37.81 35.08
C PHE A 227 31.95 37.78 35.61
N ASP A 228 32.52 38.96 35.76
CA ASP A 228 33.83 39.18 36.37
C ASP A 228 33.70 38.93 37.88
N ASP A 229 34.44 37.94 38.37
CA ASP A 229 34.52 37.54 39.77
C ASP A 229 35.42 38.54 40.52
N THR A 230 34.83 39.52 41.20
CA THR A 230 35.52 40.25 42.27
C THR A 230 34.59 40.55 43.44
N THR A 231 34.52 39.60 44.39
CA THR A 231 34.30 39.96 45.79
C THR A 231 35.36 39.28 46.65
N GLU A 232 36.40 40.04 46.98
CA GLU A 232 37.37 39.69 48.02
C GLU A 232 36.65 39.56 49.36
N GLY A 233 36.64 38.33 49.89
CA GLY A 233 36.27 38.04 51.25
C GLY A 233 37.31 38.58 52.24
N LYS A 234 36.86 39.46 53.12
CA LYS A 234 37.55 39.85 54.35
C LYS A 234 37.91 38.62 55.17
N SER A 235 39.20 38.47 55.50
CA SER A 235 39.65 37.64 56.64
C SER A 235 40.04 38.58 57.78
N ARG A 236 39.29 38.52 58.88
CA ARG A 236 39.72 38.95 60.21
C ARG A 236 39.87 37.68 61.03
N GLU A 237 41.10 37.35 61.40
CA GLU A 237 41.58 37.05 62.76
C GLU A 237 43.10 36.84 62.71
#